data_AF-A0A3C0TNV0-F1
#
_entry.id   AF-A0A3C0TNV0-F1
#
_cell.length_a   1.000
_cell.length_b   1.000
_cell.length_c   1.000
_cell.angle_alpha   90.00
_cell.angle_beta   90.00
_cell.angle_gamma   90.00
#
_symmetry.space_group_name_H-M   'P 1'
#
loop_
_entity.id
_entity.type
_entity.pdbx_description
1 polymer ?
#
loop_
_entity_poly.entity_id
_entity_poly.type
_entity_poly.pdbx_seq_one_letter_code
_entity_poly.pdbx_strand_id
1 'polypeptide(L)'
;MAAEADRAQAQFEVSQARRNSELARRRLGKELGRRGALPTGVKGDFRVLSGEGLTVDFEALADKNPVLHERIALREGARFNLKAARANLFPQIYANASAGRTSSDWPPDQNEWSVGLGLTLPIFEGGVRRAGIAGASARLKQAEADERSSRDTLLVTLQEAWTVFRDSAEGVRVRQKFLEAAQARAKIGRAQYSTGLISFDTWTIIEDDLVRAEKSFLTAQADASRAHAGWIYAQGGTLDYAEAE
;
A
#
# COMPACT_ATOMS: atom_id res chain seq x y z
N MET A 1 -28.97 1.84 39.00
CA MET A 1 -27.51 2.03 38.91
C MET A 1 -26.93 1.35 37.66
N ALA A 2 -27.12 0.04 37.43
CA ALA A 2 -26.62 -0.64 36.21
C ALA A 2 -27.13 -0.02 34.90
N ALA A 3 -28.45 0.11 34.72
CA ALA A 3 -29.04 0.68 33.49
C ALA A 3 -28.62 2.13 33.18
N GLU A 4 -28.25 2.91 34.20
CA GLU A 4 -27.74 4.28 34.01
C GLU A 4 -26.28 4.27 33.52
N ALA A 5 -25.47 3.35 34.03
CA ALA A 5 -24.11 3.11 33.55
C ALA A 5 -24.13 2.60 32.10
N ASP A 6 -25.02 1.67 31.75
CA ASP A 6 -25.15 1.14 30.38
C ASP A 6 -25.57 2.23 29.39
N ARG A 7 -26.50 3.09 29.79
CA ARG A 7 -26.88 4.26 29.00
C ARG A 7 -25.70 5.22 28.79
N ALA A 8 -24.94 5.52 29.84
CA ALA A 8 -23.77 6.40 29.76
C ALA A 8 -22.69 5.81 28.83
N GLN A 9 -22.46 4.50 28.91
CA GLN A 9 -21.55 3.77 28.01
C GLN A 9 -22.01 3.86 26.55
N ALA A 10 -23.29 3.60 26.27
CA ALA A 10 -23.84 3.72 24.91
C ALA A 10 -23.72 5.15 24.36
N GLN A 11 -23.98 6.17 25.19
CA GLN A 11 -23.81 7.58 24.80
C GLN A 11 -22.35 7.94 24.50
N PHE A 12 -21.41 7.40 25.28
CA PHE A 12 -19.98 7.57 25.03
C PHE A 12 -19.57 6.94 23.70
N GLU A 13 -20.00 5.70 23.42
CA GLU A 13 -19.70 4.99 22.17
C GLU A 13 -20.25 5.70 20.94
N VAL A 14 -21.49 6.21 20.99
CA VAL A 14 -22.07 7.01 19.90
C VAL A 14 -21.26 8.28 19.66
N SER A 15 -20.85 8.95 20.73
CA SER A 15 -20.03 10.16 20.65
C SER A 15 -18.65 9.86 20.07
N GLN A 16 -18.05 8.73 20.45
CA GLN A 16 -16.78 8.24 19.91
C GLN A 16 -16.90 7.91 18.43
N ALA A 17 -17.95 7.20 18.01
CA ALA A 17 -18.20 6.87 16.61
C ALA A 17 -18.37 8.12 15.74
N ARG A 18 -19.07 9.16 16.24
CA ARG A 18 -19.19 10.45 15.55
C ARG A 18 -17.84 11.13 15.33
N ARG A 19 -17.02 11.21 16.37
CA ARG A 19 -15.66 11.79 16.28
C ARG A 19 -14.78 10.99 15.31
N ASN A 20 -14.85 9.66 15.35
CA ASN A 20 -14.10 8.79 14.44
C ASN A 20 -14.54 8.98 12.99
N SER A 21 -15.84 9.14 12.73
CA SER A 21 -16.35 9.44 11.38
C SER A 21 -15.87 10.80 10.88
N GLU A 22 -15.84 11.83 11.73
CA GLU A 22 -15.33 13.15 11.34
C GLU A 22 -13.82 13.07 11.01
N LEU A 23 -13.04 12.39 11.85
CA LEU A 23 -11.62 12.17 11.62
C LEU A 23 -11.37 11.41 10.31
N ALA A 24 -12.13 10.34 10.05
CA ALA A 24 -12.03 9.57 8.81
C ALA A 24 -12.34 10.43 7.59
N ARG A 25 -13.34 11.31 7.65
CA ARG A 25 -13.65 12.27 6.56
C ARG A 25 -12.52 13.27 6.33
N ARG A 26 -11.89 13.77 7.39
CA ARG A 26 -10.74 14.67 7.28
C ARG A 26 -9.52 13.97 6.67
N ARG A 27 -9.25 12.71 7.08
CA ARG A 27 -8.20 11.89 6.48
C ARG A 27 -8.47 11.66 5.00
N LEU A 28 -9.69 11.28 4.62
CA LEU A 28 -10.06 11.12 3.21
C LEU A 28 -9.91 12.43 2.42
N GLY A 29 -10.33 13.57 2.99
CA GLY A 29 -10.14 14.88 2.35
C GLY A 29 -8.66 15.18 2.07
N LYS A 30 -7.77 14.87 3.02
CA LYS A 30 -6.31 14.99 2.85
C LYS A 30 -5.80 14.11 1.71
N GLU A 31 -6.18 12.83 1.68
CA GLU A 31 -5.72 11.90 0.63
C GLU A 31 -6.28 12.26 -0.77
N LEU A 32 -7.45 12.88 -0.83
CA LEU A 32 -8.02 13.44 -2.08
C LEU A 32 -7.45 14.82 -2.45
N GLY A 33 -6.47 15.35 -1.70
CA GLY A 33 -5.91 16.68 -1.93
C GLY A 33 -6.88 17.84 -1.69
N ARG A 34 -8.02 17.61 -1.05
CA ARG A 34 -9.05 18.62 -0.79
C ARG A 34 -8.79 19.35 0.52
N ARG A 35 -8.86 20.67 0.48
CA ARG A 35 -8.85 21.53 1.67
C ARG A 35 -10.29 21.69 2.18
N GLY A 36 -10.62 21.07 3.31
CA GLY A 36 -11.93 21.22 3.97
C GLY A 36 -12.70 19.91 4.16
N ALA A 37 -13.87 20.01 4.79
CA ALA A 37 -14.73 18.84 5.02
C ALA A 37 -15.42 18.42 3.73
N LEU A 38 -15.35 17.13 3.39
CA LEU A 38 -16.13 16.57 2.30
C LEU A 38 -17.63 16.63 2.65
N PRO A 39 -18.51 17.12 1.75
CA PRO A 39 -19.95 17.08 1.93
C PRO A 39 -20.49 15.67 1.63
N THR A 40 -19.85 14.63 2.19
CA THR A 40 -20.22 13.25 1.95
C THR A 40 -20.95 12.69 3.16
N GLY A 41 -22.17 12.19 2.92
CA GLY A 41 -22.88 11.33 3.86
C GLY A 41 -22.24 9.94 3.88
N VAL A 42 -22.10 9.35 5.06
CA VAL A 42 -21.72 7.94 5.18
C VAL A 42 -23.00 7.13 5.01
N LYS A 43 -23.10 6.32 3.95
CA LYS A 43 -24.10 5.25 3.88
C LYS A 43 -23.54 4.04 4.60
N GLY A 44 -24.33 3.44 5.50
CA GLY A 44 -23.94 2.27 6.30
C GLY A 44 -23.93 0.94 5.52
N ASP A 45 -23.99 1.00 4.19
CA ASP A 45 -24.12 -0.17 3.34
C ASP A 45 -22.72 -0.65 2.94
N PHE A 46 -22.12 -1.50 3.78
CA PHE A 46 -20.89 -2.19 3.41
C PHE A 46 -21.23 -3.31 2.43
N ARG A 47 -20.82 -3.15 1.16
CA ARG A 47 -20.89 -4.24 0.18
C ARG A 47 -19.65 -5.13 0.35
N VAL A 48 -19.83 -6.28 0.97
CA VAL A 48 -18.76 -7.28 1.10
C VAL A 48 -18.66 -8.07 -0.20
N LEU A 49 -17.56 -7.88 -0.92
CA LEU A 49 -17.20 -8.70 -2.06
C LEU A 49 -16.58 -10.00 -1.57
N SER A 50 -16.94 -11.12 -2.18
CA SER A 50 -16.34 -12.41 -1.88
C SER A 50 -15.36 -12.78 -2.99
N GLY A 51 -14.19 -13.28 -2.58
CA GLY A 51 -13.20 -13.87 -3.50
C GLY A 51 -13.52 -15.31 -3.93
N GLU A 52 -14.74 -15.80 -3.70
CA GLU A 52 -15.11 -17.17 -4.04
C GLU A 52 -15.06 -17.45 -5.55
N GLY A 53 -14.43 -18.57 -5.91
CA GLY A 53 -14.30 -19.02 -7.29
C GLY A 53 -13.18 -18.34 -8.08
N LEU A 54 -12.47 -17.36 -7.51
CA LEU A 54 -11.31 -16.74 -8.15
C LEU A 54 -10.07 -17.62 -7.96
N THR A 55 -9.54 -18.14 -9.05
CA THR A 55 -8.18 -18.70 -9.09
C THR A 55 -7.20 -17.56 -9.33
N VAL A 56 -6.32 -17.32 -8.37
CA VAL A 56 -5.33 -16.24 -8.43
C VAL A 56 -3.99 -16.83 -8.86
N ASP A 57 -3.43 -16.29 -9.94
CA ASP A 57 -2.06 -16.57 -10.36
C ASP A 57 -1.11 -15.54 -9.73
N PHE A 58 -0.45 -15.95 -8.65
CA PHE A 58 0.46 -15.08 -7.91
C PHE A 58 1.72 -14.71 -8.69
N GLU A 59 2.19 -15.60 -9.56
CA GLU A 59 3.39 -15.38 -10.37
C GLU A 59 3.12 -14.30 -11.41
N ALA A 60 2.00 -14.42 -12.14
CA ALA A 60 1.58 -13.42 -13.13
C ALA A 60 1.29 -12.05 -12.49
N LEU A 61 0.81 -12.01 -11.25
CA LEU A 61 0.61 -10.77 -10.50
C LEU A 61 1.94 -10.16 -10.02
N ALA A 62 2.88 -10.99 -9.55
CA ALA A 62 4.19 -10.52 -9.13
C ALA A 62 4.97 -9.88 -10.29
N ASP A 63 4.90 -10.48 -11.48
CA ASP A 63 5.60 -10.01 -12.67
C ASP A 63 5.09 -8.65 -13.19
N LYS A 64 3.83 -8.29 -12.92
CA LYS A 64 3.24 -6.98 -13.27
C LYS A 64 3.38 -5.93 -12.17
N ASN A 65 3.90 -6.30 -11.00
CA ASN A 65 3.89 -5.42 -9.85
C ASN A 65 4.96 -4.32 -9.95
N PRO A 66 4.62 -3.06 -9.65
CA PRO A 66 5.56 -1.93 -9.74
C PRO A 66 6.78 -2.09 -8.81
N VAL A 67 6.63 -2.74 -7.65
CA VAL A 67 7.74 -2.97 -6.71
C VAL A 67 8.80 -3.87 -7.35
N LEU A 68 8.40 -4.89 -8.10
CA LEU A 68 9.36 -5.75 -8.80
C LEU A 68 10.03 -5.02 -9.97
N HIS A 69 9.27 -4.23 -10.73
CA HIS A 69 9.82 -3.41 -11.80
C HIS A 69 10.86 -2.40 -11.32
N GLU A 70 10.66 -1.78 -10.15
CA GLU A 70 11.65 -0.90 -9.52
C GLU A 70 12.96 -1.66 -9.25
N ARG A 71 12.88 -2.88 -8.69
CA ARG A 71 14.06 -3.70 -8.39
C ARG A 71 14.80 -4.13 -9.65
N ILE A 72 14.08 -4.52 -10.71
CA ILE A 72 14.66 -4.82 -12.01
C ILE A 72 15.40 -3.60 -12.57
N ALA A 73 14.81 -2.41 -12.48
CA ALA A 73 15.45 -1.17 -12.93
C ALA A 73 16.75 -0.87 -12.14
N LEU A 74 16.75 -1.09 -10.83
CA LEU A 74 17.94 -0.95 -9.98
C LEU A 74 19.04 -1.97 -10.35
N ARG A 75 18.69 -3.23 -10.64
CA ARG A 75 19.63 -4.24 -11.15
C ARG A 75 20.25 -3.79 -12.47
N GLU A 76 19.44 -3.35 -13.44
CA GLU A 76 19.97 -2.87 -14.72
C GLU A 76 20.88 -1.63 -14.53
N GLY A 77 20.53 -0.72 -13.61
CA GLY A 77 21.40 0.39 -13.22
C GLY A 77 22.77 -0.08 -12.70
N ALA A 78 22.78 -1.07 -11.80
CA ALA A 78 24.01 -1.68 -11.31
C ALA A 78 24.82 -2.36 -12.43
N ARG A 79 24.15 -3.01 -13.39
CA ARG A 79 24.77 -3.63 -14.55
C ARG A 79 25.44 -2.61 -15.46
N PHE A 80 24.79 -1.46 -15.73
CA PHE A 80 25.39 -0.37 -16.49
C PHE A 80 26.58 0.25 -15.77
N ASN A 81 26.51 0.38 -14.44
CA ASN A 81 27.64 0.83 -13.63
C ASN A 81 28.85 -0.11 -13.73
N LEU A 82 28.63 -1.44 -13.76
CA LEU A 82 29.70 -2.40 -14.00
C LEU A 82 30.30 -2.25 -15.41
N LYS A 83 29.46 -2.01 -16.43
CA LYS A 83 29.93 -1.74 -17.80
C LYS A 83 30.76 -0.46 -17.86
N ALA A 84 30.34 0.60 -17.19
CA ALA A 84 31.09 1.86 -17.08
C ALA A 84 32.43 1.66 -16.34
N ALA A 85 32.45 0.92 -15.24
CA ALA A 85 33.67 0.60 -14.51
C ALA A 85 34.67 -0.20 -15.37
N ARG A 86 34.18 -1.10 -16.24
CA ARG A 86 35.01 -1.80 -17.23
C ARG A 86 35.48 -0.87 -18.35
N ALA A 87 34.63 0.04 -18.82
CA ALA A 87 34.96 1.02 -19.85
C ALA A 87 36.11 1.94 -19.41
N ASN A 88 36.22 2.23 -18.12
CA ASN A 88 37.34 2.97 -17.55
C ASN A 88 38.71 2.28 -17.71
N LEU A 89 38.81 1.01 -18.13
CA LEU A 89 40.09 0.40 -18.49
C LEU A 89 40.60 0.81 -19.87
N PHE A 90 39.74 1.42 -20.70
CA PHE A 90 40.07 1.83 -22.05
C PHE A 90 40.47 3.32 -22.10
N PRO A 91 41.18 3.74 -23.17
CA PRO A 91 41.52 5.14 -23.38
C PRO A 91 40.25 6.00 -23.45
N GLN A 92 40.26 7.13 -22.74
CA GLN A 92 39.21 8.12 -22.82
C GLN A 92 39.62 9.20 -23.81
N ILE A 93 38.80 9.39 -24.85
CA ILE A 93 38.99 10.43 -25.86
C ILE A 93 38.03 11.56 -25.54
N TYR A 94 38.56 12.78 -25.45
CA TYR A 94 37.79 14.00 -25.22
C TYR A 94 38.03 14.95 -26.38
N ALA A 95 36.98 15.66 -26.77
CA ALA A 95 37.05 16.72 -27.77
C ALA A 95 36.52 18.00 -27.16
N ASN A 96 37.25 19.10 -27.30
CA ASN A 96 36.84 20.41 -26.87
C ASN A 96 36.87 21.37 -28.06
N ALA A 97 35.86 22.22 -28.16
CA ALA A 97 35.79 23.28 -29.15
C ALA A 97 35.29 24.56 -28.46
N SER A 98 35.95 25.68 -28.71
CA SER A 98 35.53 27.00 -28.23
C SER A 98 35.63 28.01 -29.36
N ALA A 99 34.75 29.00 -29.33
CA ALA A 99 34.79 30.16 -30.21
C ALA A 99 34.34 31.39 -29.42
N GLY A 100 35.02 32.50 -29.59
CA GLY A 100 34.77 33.73 -28.86
C GLY A 100 35.33 34.93 -29.61
N ARG A 101 35.10 36.11 -29.03
CA ARG A 101 35.73 37.35 -29.49
C ARG A 101 36.60 37.92 -28.40
N THR A 102 37.81 38.29 -28.75
CA THR A 102 38.79 38.89 -27.84
C THR A 102 39.33 40.17 -28.48
N SER A 103 39.54 41.23 -27.70
CA SER A 103 40.21 42.45 -28.15
C SER A 103 40.65 43.24 -26.92
N SER A 104 41.63 44.12 -27.08
CA SER A 104 42.05 45.04 -26.02
C SER A 104 41.06 46.18 -25.78
N ASP A 105 40.22 46.48 -26.77
CA ASP A 105 39.22 47.56 -26.76
C ASP A 105 37.79 47.01 -26.85
N TRP A 106 36.81 47.76 -26.34
CA TRP A 106 35.39 47.38 -26.38
C TRP A 106 34.64 48.14 -27.48
N PRO A 107 33.88 47.47 -28.35
CA PRO A 107 33.56 46.03 -28.35
C PRO A 107 34.62 45.16 -29.04
N PRO A 108 34.81 43.89 -28.60
CA PRO A 108 35.80 43.00 -29.17
C PRO A 108 35.47 42.57 -30.59
N ASP A 109 36.45 42.68 -31.48
CA ASP A 109 36.34 42.54 -32.93
C ASP A 109 37.12 41.34 -33.50
N GLN A 110 38.09 40.79 -32.76
CA GLN A 110 38.87 39.64 -33.22
C GLN A 110 38.16 38.34 -32.88
N ASN A 111 37.89 37.52 -33.89
CA ASN A 111 37.35 36.18 -33.71
C ASN A 111 38.49 35.22 -33.37
N GLU A 112 38.35 34.51 -32.26
CA GLU A 112 39.24 33.42 -31.86
C GLU A 112 38.43 32.14 -31.71
N TRP A 113 38.94 31.04 -32.26
CA TRP A 113 38.36 29.73 -32.07
C TRP A 113 39.48 28.72 -31.83
N SER A 114 39.20 27.71 -31.01
CA SER A 114 40.14 26.64 -30.70
C SER A 114 39.41 25.30 -30.73
N VAL A 115 40.06 24.28 -31.28
CA VAL A 115 39.59 22.90 -31.23
C VAL A 115 40.75 22.04 -30.72
N GLY A 116 40.49 21.23 -29.71
CA GLY A 116 41.45 20.31 -29.11
C GLY A 116 40.88 18.90 -29.02
N LEU A 117 41.75 17.92 -29.23
CA LEU A 117 41.48 16.51 -28.93
C LEU A 117 42.46 16.06 -27.86
N GLY A 118 41.94 15.49 -26.78
CA GLY A 118 42.72 14.93 -25.68
C GLY A 118 42.49 13.43 -25.59
N LEU A 119 43.57 12.66 -25.41
CA LEU A 119 43.50 11.24 -25.12
C LEU A 119 44.14 10.98 -23.76
N THR A 120 43.44 10.29 -22.88
CA THR A 120 43.97 9.86 -21.59
C THR A 120 43.87 8.35 -21.46
N LEU A 121 45.03 7.69 -21.33
CA LEU A 121 45.12 6.27 -21.02
C LEU A 121 46.02 6.09 -19.78
N PRO A 122 45.44 5.69 -18.64
CA PRO A 122 46.22 5.42 -17.44
C PRO A 122 46.94 4.08 -17.57
N ILE A 123 48.26 4.10 -17.51
CA ILE A 123 49.10 2.90 -17.67
C ILE A 123 49.21 2.14 -16.33
N PHE A 124 49.29 2.86 -15.21
CA PHE A 124 49.39 2.27 -13.88
C PHE A 124 48.72 3.14 -12.81
N GLU A 125 47.78 2.56 -12.06
CA GLU A 125 47.05 3.25 -10.98
C GLU A 125 46.99 2.41 -9.70
N GLY A 126 48.00 1.57 -9.43
CA GLY A 126 48.07 0.82 -8.17
C GLY A 126 46.87 -0.11 -7.88
N GLY A 127 46.14 -0.55 -8.92
CA GLY A 127 45.00 -1.45 -8.78
C GLY A 127 43.64 -0.80 -8.51
N VAL A 128 43.56 0.53 -8.41
CA VAL A 128 42.29 1.26 -8.12
C VAL A 128 41.17 0.89 -9.09
N ARG A 129 41.43 0.83 -10.40
CA ARG A 129 40.41 0.45 -11.40
C ARG A 129 39.94 -0.99 -11.26
N ARG A 130 40.84 -1.92 -10.92
CA ARG A 130 40.49 -3.32 -10.67
C ARG A 130 39.59 -3.45 -9.44
N ALA A 131 39.92 -2.72 -8.37
CA ALA A 131 39.08 -2.65 -7.18
C ALA A 131 37.71 -2.01 -7.50
N GLY A 132 37.66 -0.98 -8.34
CA GLY A 132 36.41 -0.37 -8.82
C GLY A 132 35.51 -1.35 -9.57
N ILE A 133 36.08 -2.18 -10.45
CA ILE A 133 35.33 -3.24 -11.15
C ILE A 133 34.85 -4.31 -10.17
N ALA A 134 35.69 -4.73 -9.21
CA ALA A 134 35.30 -5.69 -8.19
C ALA A 134 34.14 -5.15 -7.32
N GLY A 135 34.20 -3.87 -6.93
CA GLY A 135 33.12 -3.19 -6.20
C GLY A 135 31.83 -3.08 -7.01
N ALA A 136 31.91 -2.68 -8.28
CA ALA A 136 30.74 -2.62 -9.16
C ALA A 136 30.13 -4.01 -9.40
N SER A 137 30.95 -5.05 -9.50
CA SER A 137 30.52 -6.44 -9.62
C SER A 137 29.80 -6.92 -8.35
N ALA A 138 30.34 -6.60 -7.17
CA ALA A 138 29.68 -6.90 -5.90
C ALA A 138 28.33 -6.19 -5.77
N ARG A 139 28.23 -4.91 -6.19
CA ARG A 139 26.95 -4.18 -6.21
C ARG A 139 25.92 -4.80 -7.16
N LEU A 140 26.35 -5.29 -8.32
CA LEU A 140 25.44 -6.02 -9.22
C LEU A 140 24.92 -7.30 -8.56
N LYS A 141 25.80 -8.10 -7.95
CA LYS A 141 25.39 -9.31 -7.22
C LYS A 141 24.43 -9.00 -6.08
N GLN A 142 24.65 -7.89 -5.37
CA GLN A 142 23.73 -7.41 -4.35
C GLN A 142 22.37 -7.07 -4.96
N ALA A 143 22.33 -6.28 -6.04
CA ALA A 143 21.07 -5.93 -6.71
C ALA A 143 20.31 -7.15 -7.24
N GLU A 144 21.00 -8.17 -7.76
CA GLU A 144 20.40 -9.45 -8.17
C GLU A 144 19.82 -10.22 -6.98
N ALA A 145 20.49 -10.21 -5.83
CA ALA A 145 19.99 -10.83 -4.61
C ALA A 145 18.79 -10.08 -4.04
N ASP A 146 18.83 -8.75 -4.06
CA ASP A 146 17.74 -7.87 -3.63
C ASP A 146 16.50 -8.05 -4.52
N GLU A 147 16.67 -8.18 -5.83
CA GLU A 147 15.57 -8.50 -6.75
C GLU A 147 14.91 -9.84 -6.41
N ARG A 148 15.71 -10.91 -6.23
CA ARG A 148 15.18 -12.23 -5.85
C ARG A 148 14.44 -12.17 -4.51
N SER A 149 15.07 -11.58 -3.49
CA SER A 149 14.46 -11.43 -2.17
C SER A 149 13.17 -10.60 -2.22
N SER A 150 13.13 -9.56 -3.03
CA SER A 150 11.93 -8.73 -3.20
C SER A 150 10.82 -9.48 -3.94
N ARG A 151 11.15 -10.32 -4.92
CA ARG A 151 10.19 -11.18 -5.62
C ARG A 151 9.56 -12.19 -4.66
N ASP A 152 10.38 -12.89 -3.88
CA ASP A 152 9.89 -13.87 -2.90
C ASP A 152 9.03 -13.20 -1.82
N THR A 153 9.46 -12.04 -1.33
CA THR A 153 8.70 -11.23 -0.36
C THR A 153 7.35 -10.78 -0.94
N LEU A 154 7.32 -10.39 -2.21
CA LEU A 154 6.10 -9.98 -2.89
C LEU A 154 5.11 -11.15 -3.03
N LEU A 155 5.58 -12.34 -3.42
CA LEU A 155 4.74 -13.54 -3.52
C LEU A 155 4.08 -13.87 -2.17
N VAL A 156 4.87 -13.82 -1.08
CA VAL A 156 4.34 -14.03 0.28
C VAL A 156 3.32 -12.95 0.64
N THR A 157 3.63 -11.68 0.36
CA THR A 157 2.72 -10.54 0.64
C THR A 157 1.39 -10.69 -0.11
N LEU A 158 1.42 -11.12 -1.38
CA LEU A 158 0.22 -11.38 -2.17
C LEU A 158 -0.60 -12.53 -1.58
N GLN A 159 0.06 -13.64 -1.23
CA GLN A 159 -0.59 -14.80 -0.62
C GLN A 159 -1.24 -14.43 0.73
N GLU A 160 -0.55 -13.66 1.58
CA GLU A 160 -1.06 -13.17 2.86
C GLU A 160 -2.28 -12.27 2.66
N ALA A 161 -2.19 -11.28 1.77
CA ALA A 161 -3.30 -10.37 1.48
C ALA A 161 -4.52 -11.11 0.93
N TRP A 162 -4.31 -12.08 0.03
CA TRP A 162 -5.37 -12.93 -0.50
C TRP A 162 -6.04 -13.78 0.59
N THR A 163 -5.23 -14.37 1.47
CA THR A 163 -5.73 -15.20 2.58
C THR A 163 -6.57 -14.36 3.55
N VAL A 164 -6.08 -13.19 3.95
CA VAL A 164 -6.81 -12.26 4.83
C VAL A 164 -8.12 -11.78 4.19
N PHE A 165 -8.13 -11.51 2.88
CA PHE A 165 -9.35 -11.16 2.16
C PHE A 165 -10.38 -12.30 2.17
N ARG A 166 -9.95 -13.54 1.90
CA ARG A 166 -10.85 -14.70 1.94
C ARG A 166 -11.40 -14.98 3.34
N ASP A 167 -10.53 -14.99 4.34
CA ASP A 167 -10.89 -15.26 5.73
C ASP A 167 -11.87 -14.21 6.28
N SER A 168 -11.65 -12.94 5.95
CA SER A 168 -12.55 -11.85 6.35
C SER A 168 -13.91 -11.94 5.65
N ALA A 169 -13.95 -12.28 4.37
CA ALA A 169 -15.21 -12.49 3.64
C ALA A 169 -16.02 -13.68 4.20
N GLU A 170 -15.35 -14.79 4.53
CA GLU A 170 -16.00 -15.93 5.18
C GLU A 170 -16.45 -15.59 6.60
N GLY A 171 -15.61 -14.88 7.35
CA GLY A 171 -15.91 -14.40 8.70
C GLY A 171 -17.18 -13.56 8.78
N VAL A 172 -17.47 -12.73 7.77
CA VAL A 172 -18.73 -11.99 7.69
C VAL A 172 -19.94 -12.92 7.68
N ARG A 173 -19.90 -14.03 6.93
CA ARG A 173 -21.01 -15.00 6.88
C ARG A 173 -21.22 -15.69 8.22
N VAL A 174 -20.12 -16.03 8.89
CA VAL A 174 -20.17 -16.62 10.23
C VAL A 174 -20.82 -15.63 11.20
N ARG A 175 -20.39 -14.35 11.20
CA ARG A 175 -20.98 -13.32 12.07
C ARG A 175 -22.44 -13.03 11.74
N GLN A 176 -22.84 -13.11 10.47
CA GLN A 176 -24.23 -13.00 10.05
C GLN A 176 -25.10 -14.10 10.70
N LYS A 177 -24.62 -15.35 10.74
CA LYS A 177 -25.34 -16.45 11.39
C LYS A 177 -25.47 -16.26 12.90
N PHE A 178 -24.41 -15.76 13.56
CA PHE A 178 -24.48 -15.41 14.98
C PHE A 178 -25.46 -14.27 15.26
N LEU A 179 -25.54 -13.28 14.38
CA LEU A 179 -26.51 -12.19 14.48
C LEU A 179 -27.94 -12.72 14.35
N GLU A 180 -28.23 -13.56 13.35
CA GLU A 180 -29.54 -14.19 13.17
C GLU A 180 -29.97 -14.97 14.42
N ALA A 181 -29.05 -15.73 15.02
CA ALA A 181 -29.31 -16.47 16.26
C ALA A 181 -29.56 -15.55 17.46
N ALA A 182 -28.77 -14.48 17.62
CA ALA A 182 -28.94 -13.51 18.69
C ALA A 182 -30.27 -12.75 18.56
N GLN A 183 -30.68 -12.39 17.33
CA GLN A 183 -31.97 -11.76 17.04
C GLN A 183 -33.15 -12.67 17.41
N ALA A 184 -33.07 -13.95 17.05
CA ALA A 184 -34.08 -14.93 17.43
C ALA A 184 -34.18 -15.08 18.96
N ARG A 185 -33.03 -15.17 19.65
CA ARG A 185 -32.97 -15.25 21.11
C ARG A 185 -33.54 -14.00 21.79
N ALA A 186 -33.22 -12.81 21.30
CA ALA A 186 -33.77 -11.56 21.81
C ALA A 186 -35.28 -11.48 21.61
N LYS A 187 -35.80 -11.91 20.47
CA LYS A 187 -37.25 -11.99 20.23
C LYS A 187 -37.96 -12.87 21.25
N ILE A 188 -37.39 -14.04 21.56
CA ILE A 188 -37.92 -14.96 22.58
C ILE A 188 -37.82 -14.34 23.98
N GLY A 189 -36.65 -13.79 24.32
CA GLY A 189 -36.39 -13.15 25.61
C GLY A 189 -37.35 -11.99 25.90
N ARG A 190 -37.61 -11.11 24.92
CA ARG A 190 -38.59 -10.02 25.04
C ARG A 190 -40.00 -10.56 25.34
N ALA A 191 -40.42 -11.63 24.67
CA ALA A 191 -41.72 -12.25 24.92
C ALA A 191 -41.82 -12.86 26.33
N GLN A 192 -40.80 -13.60 26.76
CA GLN A 192 -40.73 -14.17 28.11
C GLN A 192 -40.71 -13.09 29.20
N TYR A 193 -39.98 -11.99 28.98
CA TYR A 193 -39.94 -10.88 29.92
C TYR A 193 -41.31 -10.19 30.03
N SER A 194 -41.97 -9.94 28.90
CA SER A 194 -43.31 -9.32 28.88
C SER A 194 -44.40 -10.14 29.57
N THR A 195 -44.17 -11.45 29.70
CA THR A 195 -45.07 -12.40 30.36
C THR A 195 -44.63 -12.74 31.79
N GLY A 196 -43.53 -12.13 32.27
CA GLY A 196 -43.00 -12.34 33.62
C GLY A 196 -42.25 -13.67 33.83
N LEU A 197 -41.93 -14.42 32.76
CA LEU A 197 -41.22 -15.70 32.85
C LEU A 197 -39.71 -15.55 33.12
N ILE A 198 -39.12 -14.39 32.83
CA ILE A 198 -37.70 -14.11 33.11
C ILE A 198 -37.54 -12.78 33.85
N SER A 199 -36.45 -12.65 34.61
CA SER A 199 -36.11 -11.40 35.30
C SER A 199 -35.62 -10.33 34.34
N PHE A 200 -35.67 -9.07 34.78
CA PHE A 200 -35.09 -7.92 34.08
C PHE A 200 -33.60 -8.12 33.78
N ASP A 201 -32.83 -8.68 34.72
CA ASP A 201 -31.40 -8.95 34.54
C ASP A 201 -31.15 -9.96 33.41
N THR A 202 -31.95 -11.03 33.35
CA THR A 202 -31.85 -12.05 32.29
C THR A 202 -32.20 -11.45 30.93
N TRP A 203 -33.24 -10.62 30.87
CA TRP A 203 -33.61 -9.91 29.64
C TRP A 203 -32.49 -8.96 29.18
N THR A 204 -31.93 -8.17 30.10
CA THR A 204 -30.85 -7.22 29.77
C THR A 204 -29.61 -7.91 29.21
N ILE A 205 -29.20 -9.06 29.78
CA ILE A 205 -28.09 -9.85 29.24
C ILE A 205 -28.37 -10.30 27.80
N ILE A 206 -29.60 -10.71 27.49
CA ILE A 206 -29.98 -11.13 26.13
C ILE A 206 -29.94 -9.94 25.14
N GLU A 207 -30.38 -8.76 25.57
CA GLU A 207 -30.29 -7.55 24.73
C GLU A 207 -28.83 -7.12 24.50
N ASP A 208 -27.99 -7.19 25.53
CA ASP A 208 -26.55 -6.90 25.42
C ASP A 208 -25.83 -7.88 24.47
N ASP A 209 -26.21 -9.16 24.51
CA ASP A 209 -25.72 -10.17 23.57
C ASP A 209 -26.11 -9.83 22.12
N LEU A 210 -27.35 -9.36 21.89
CA LEU A 210 -27.79 -8.90 20.57
C LEU A 210 -26.98 -7.69 20.10
N VAL A 211 -26.84 -6.66 20.95
CA VAL A 211 -26.07 -5.45 20.62
C VAL A 211 -24.60 -5.81 20.29
N ARG A 212 -24.02 -6.75 21.02
CA ARG A 212 -22.67 -7.25 20.75
C ARG A 212 -22.58 -7.99 19.42
N ALA A 213 -23.57 -8.81 19.08
CA ALA A 213 -23.64 -9.51 17.81
C ALA A 213 -23.78 -8.53 16.62
N GLU A 214 -24.62 -7.50 16.75
CA GLU A 214 -24.78 -6.43 15.76
C GLU A 214 -23.46 -5.67 15.52
N LYS A 215 -22.80 -5.25 16.60
CA LYS A 215 -21.48 -4.60 16.52
C LYS A 215 -20.42 -5.51 15.87
N SER A 216 -20.42 -6.79 16.23
CA SER A 216 -19.46 -7.77 15.69
C SER A 216 -19.67 -8.00 14.19
N PHE A 217 -20.93 -8.07 13.74
CA PHE A 217 -21.26 -8.19 12.33
C PHE A 217 -20.86 -6.95 11.53
N LEU A 218 -21.14 -5.75 12.03
CA LEU A 218 -20.71 -4.50 11.40
C LEU A 218 -19.19 -4.39 11.31
N THR A 219 -18.48 -4.78 12.38
CA THR A 219 -17.01 -4.80 12.41
C THR A 219 -16.46 -5.76 11.36
N ALA A 220 -17.01 -6.98 11.27
CA ALA A 220 -16.59 -7.96 10.27
C ALA A 220 -16.78 -7.45 8.83
N GLN A 221 -17.89 -6.77 8.53
CA GLN A 221 -18.11 -6.18 7.20
C GLN A 221 -17.10 -5.07 6.88
N ALA A 222 -16.79 -4.22 7.86
CA ALA A 222 -15.80 -3.18 7.71
C ALA A 222 -14.39 -3.77 7.52
N ASP A 223 -14.04 -4.82 8.26
CA ASP A 223 -12.75 -5.49 8.14
C ASP A 223 -12.61 -6.21 6.79
N ALA A 224 -13.67 -6.87 6.31
CA ALA A 224 -13.68 -7.47 4.97
C ALA A 224 -13.50 -6.43 3.85
N SER A 225 -14.14 -5.26 3.99
CA SER A 225 -13.97 -4.15 3.05
C SER A 225 -12.53 -3.62 3.04
N ARG A 226 -11.87 -3.54 4.21
CA ARG A 226 -10.46 -3.14 4.32
C ARG A 226 -9.51 -4.22 3.78
N ALA A 227 -9.80 -5.49 4.04
CA ALA A 227 -9.01 -6.61 3.53
C ALA A 227 -9.06 -6.66 2.00
N HIS A 228 -10.23 -6.40 1.41
CA HIS A 228 -10.37 -6.28 -0.04
C HIS A 228 -9.53 -5.12 -0.61
N ALA A 229 -9.56 -3.94 0.04
CA ALA A 229 -8.70 -2.83 -0.36
C ALA A 229 -7.21 -3.15 -0.20
N GLY A 230 -6.83 -3.89 0.85
CA GLY A 230 -5.47 -4.38 1.06
C GLY A 230 -5.02 -5.36 -0.01
N TRP A 231 -5.91 -6.24 -0.47
CA TRP A 231 -5.66 -7.15 -1.59
C TRP A 231 -5.39 -6.36 -2.89
N ILE A 232 -6.26 -5.40 -3.24
CA ILE A 232 -6.06 -4.55 -4.43
C ILE A 232 -4.71 -3.81 -4.36
N TYR A 233 -4.39 -3.25 -3.19
CA TYR A 233 -3.11 -2.57 -2.98
C TYR A 233 -1.91 -3.51 -3.14
N ALA A 234 -1.98 -4.72 -2.58
CA ALA A 234 -0.91 -5.71 -2.67
C ALA A 234 -0.64 -6.16 -4.13
N GLN A 235 -1.68 -6.24 -4.96
CA GLN A 235 -1.54 -6.52 -6.39
C GLN A 235 -0.74 -5.43 -7.14
N GLY A 236 -0.51 -4.27 -6.52
CA GLY A 236 0.13 -3.14 -7.17
C GLY A 236 -0.78 -2.46 -8.20
N GLY A 237 -2.09 -2.77 -8.15
CA GLY A 237 -3.09 -2.06 -8.93
C GLY A 237 -3.10 -0.60 -8.51
N THR A 238 -2.92 0.30 -9.48
CA THR A 238 -3.52 1.61 -9.37
C THR A 238 -5.04 1.44 -9.27
N LEU A 239 -5.74 2.42 -8.70
CA LEU A 239 -7.15 2.61 -9.04
C LEU A 239 -7.20 3.01 -10.52
N ASP A 240 -6.81 2.12 -11.43
CA ASP A 240 -7.23 2.23 -12.81
C ASP A 240 -8.75 2.20 -12.73
N TYR A 241 -9.28 3.35 -13.14
CA TYR A 241 -10.66 3.72 -13.03
C TYR A 241 -11.54 2.57 -13.51
N ALA A 242 -12.76 2.58 -12.98
CA ALA A 242 -13.94 1.99 -13.59
C ALA A 242 -14.05 2.36 -15.09
N GLU A 243 -13.22 1.75 -15.93
CA GLU A 243 -13.30 1.60 -17.38
C GLU A 243 -13.28 0.09 -17.65
N ALA A 244 -14.22 -0.61 -17.03
CA ALA A 244 -14.79 -1.82 -17.58
C ALA A 244 -16.30 -1.64 -17.42
N GLU A 245 -16.95 -1.49 -18.57
CA GLU A 245 -18.38 -1.27 -18.81
C GLU A 245 -19.31 -2.18 -17.99
#